data_AF-A0A2E8Y6V9-F1
#
_entry.id   AF-A0A2E8Y6V9-F1
#
_cell.length_a   1.000
_cell.length_b   1.000
_cell.length_c   1.000
_cell.angle_alpha   90.00
_cell.angle_beta   90.00
_cell.angle_gamma   90.00
#
_symmetry.space_group_name_H-M   'P 1'
#
loop_
_entity.id
_entity.type
_entity.pdbx_description
1 polymer ?
#
loop_
_entity_poly.entity_id
_entity_poly.type
_entity_poly.pdbx_seq_one_letter_code
_entity_poly.pdbx_strand_id
1 'polypeptide(L)'
;MTHREAAFAGFSEAAALYTLQSAATTDLPSALVFQLWFNANLGASDLSYVTRQQIPETSNLQDIRDAILVLPDSEGHLKAFGESVTNTSRQLTPELKPRYLRASLAVLEDHPAGEHARNLVQHYDDLLDEVALVARIDGSDTIGHTEPFGLFIGLRHTSDIEREAGGFARYLVGGSSTGTPYFYPRYPGQRQAPRDNLEEHLGEKLGENFEVHSITFHDNKIQSRTIGQPGWRETPLAYVLLKAKDASVDRIPELQMDLDFYDSLGPVLLPVTTATQIVDARPETAPGRPVDKLELTQTLDARLAGENAELTLELHATGKGLTPSLDKLVALEIPGFEITKTDDQGLSIARVESEAGGVNAVSEQTWLLTLKPTGDAGGTLSFKFPEPTGLVAKAAFKQYRDADLVEVDSELALAGILLTPPPLWPWFAGGTVLLLLGLGAWQLARRSGGQAAAPVYRVPDNCTPFAVLDLLQRIHDDQPNALQSTHRDQLHGTIRELEQIHFSPDTAQANGHGDLRSIARDWVGKVS
;
A
#
# COMPACT_ATOMS: atom_id res chain seq x y z
N MET A 1 -8.69 10.07 43.35
CA MET A 1 -10.06 9.83 42.89
C MET A 1 -10.18 10.41 41.49
N THR A 2 -10.38 9.58 40.48
CA THR A 2 -10.54 10.06 39.10
C THR A 2 -11.86 10.84 38.97
N HIS A 3 -11.99 11.75 37.99
CA HIS A 3 -13.27 12.45 37.75
C HIS A 3 -14.44 11.49 37.50
N ARG A 4 -14.12 10.29 36.98
CA ARG A 4 -15.08 9.21 36.74
C ARG A 4 -15.55 8.54 38.03
N GLU A 5 -14.64 8.21 38.95
CA GLU A 5 -15.00 7.69 40.28
C GLU A 5 -15.89 8.69 41.06
N ALA A 6 -15.58 9.98 40.98
CA ALA A 6 -16.39 11.02 41.61
C ALA A 6 -17.81 11.08 41.02
N ALA A 7 -17.96 10.88 39.70
CA ALA A 7 -19.27 10.81 39.05
C ALA A 7 -20.08 9.59 39.52
N PHE A 8 -19.45 8.41 39.63
CA PHE A 8 -20.13 7.21 40.13
C PHE A 8 -20.55 7.34 41.59
N ALA A 9 -19.72 7.96 42.45
CA ALA A 9 -20.11 8.28 43.81
C ALA A 9 -21.35 9.20 43.85
N GLY A 10 -21.42 10.20 42.96
CA GLY A 10 -22.59 11.07 42.84
C GLY A 10 -23.87 10.34 42.41
N PHE A 11 -23.78 9.37 41.48
CA PHE A 11 -24.91 8.53 41.10
C PHE A 11 -25.37 7.60 42.23
N SER A 12 -24.42 7.02 42.95
CA SER A 12 -24.72 6.19 44.13
C SER A 12 -25.43 7.00 45.22
N GLU A 13 -24.96 8.23 45.50
CA GLU A 13 -25.62 9.15 46.43
C GLU A 13 -27.03 9.53 45.96
N ALA A 14 -27.21 9.82 44.67
CA ALA A 14 -28.52 10.10 44.11
C ALA A 14 -29.48 8.90 44.23
N ALA A 15 -29.00 7.66 44.02
CA ALA A 15 -29.79 6.45 44.22
C ALA A 15 -30.18 6.25 45.69
N ALA A 16 -29.29 6.56 46.64
CA ALA A 16 -29.58 6.53 48.06
C ALA A 16 -30.64 7.57 48.45
N LEU A 17 -30.55 8.79 47.95
CA LEU A 17 -31.57 9.84 48.16
C LEU A 17 -32.92 9.44 47.56
N TYR A 18 -32.92 8.86 46.36
CA TYR A 18 -34.13 8.33 45.74
C TYR A 18 -34.76 7.20 46.57
N THR A 19 -33.95 6.33 47.16
CA THR A 19 -34.40 5.25 48.07
C THR A 19 -35.09 5.82 49.31
N LEU A 20 -34.54 6.87 49.91
CA LEU A 20 -35.17 7.55 51.05
C LEU A 20 -36.50 8.20 50.66
N GLN A 21 -36.58 8.78 49.46
CA GLN A 21 -37.81 9.38 48.95
C GLN A 21 -38.90 8.34 48.66
N SER A 22 -38.55 7.24 47.98
CA SER A 22 -39.50 6.18 47.62
C SER A 22 -40.02 5.42 48.84
N ALA A 23 -39.27 5.39 49.95
CA ALA A 23 -39.77 4.90 51.23
C ALA A 23 -40.85 5.82 51.85
N ALA A 24 -40.89 7.10 51.47
CA ALA A 24 -41.81 8.10 51.99
C ALA A 24 -43.02 8.38 51.07
N THR A 25 -42.96 7.98 49.79
CA THR A 25 -44.03 8.19 48.80
C THR A 25 -44.53 6.87 48.21
N THR A 26 -45.68 6.90 47.52
CA THR A 26 -46.25 5.73 46.83
C THR A 26 -46.23 5.94 45.32
N ASP A 27 -45.16 6.56 44.83
CA ASP A 27 -44.97 6.83 43.40
C ASP A 27 -44.66 5.52 42.64
N LEU A 28 -44.92 5.51 41.33
CA LEU A 28 -44.56 4.38 40.48
C LEU A 28 -43.03 4.22 40.43
N PRO A 29 -42.52 2.97 40.41
CA PRO A 29 -41.09 2.69 40.27
C PRO A 29 -40.46 3.40 39.07
N SER A 30 -39.45 4.23 39.32
CA SER A 30 -38.68 4.93 38.28
C SER A 30 -37.30 4.32 38.13
N ALA A 31 -36.93 4.00 36.88
CA ALA A 31 -35.58 3.50 36.56
C ALA A 31 -34.56 4.63 36.30
N LEU A 32 -34.97 5.90 36.30
CA LEU A 32 -34.17 6.99 35.72
C LEU A 32 -32.77 7.12 36.36
N VAL A 33 -32.69 7.13 37.69
CA VAL A 33 -31.40 7.29 38.39
C VAL A 33 -30.45 6.12 38.09
N PHE A 34 -30.99 4.90 38.08
CA PHE A 34 -30.24 3.68 37.77
C PHE A 34 -29.84 3.61 36.30
N GLN A 35 -30.70 4.08 35.40
CA GLN A 35 -30.42 4.16 33.96
C GLN A 35 -29.31 5.16 33.65
N LEU A 36 -29.31 6.33 34.29
CA LEU A 36 -28.25 7.33 34.09
C LEU A 36 -26.91 6.85 34.64
N TRP A 37 -26.93 6.21 35.81
CA TRP A 37 -25.74 5.57 36.38
C TRP A 37 -25.23 4.45 35.47
N PHE A 38 -26.12 3.61 34.96
CA PHE A 38 -25.81 2.54 34.01
C PHE A 38 -25.18 3.08 32.72
N ASN A 39 -25.80 4.07 32.08
CA ASN A 39 -25.27 4.70 30.87
C ASN A 39 -23.87 5.30 31.11
N ALA A 40 -23.66 5.95 32.27
CA ALA A 40 -22.36 6.50 32.62
C ALA A 40 -21.26 5.43 32.69
N ASN A 41 -21.57 4.20 33.13
CA ASN A 41 -20.64 3.08 33.10
C ASN A 41 -20.28 2.64 31.66
N LEU A 42 -21.14 2.91 30.68
CA LEU A 42 -20.90 2.61 29.26
C LEU A 42 -20.11 3.69 28.51
N GLY A 43 -19.77 4.80 29.18
CA GLY A 43 -18.91 5.84 28.63
C GLY A 43 -19.54 7.24 28.60
N ALA A 44 -20.87 7.34 28.63
CA ALA A 44 -21.58 8.63 28.71
C ALA A 44 -23.01 8.48 29.25
N SER A 45 -23.51 9.50 29.94
CA SER A 45 -24.89 9.52 30.45
C SER A 45 -25.94 9.53 29.33
N ASP A 46 -25.57 10.09 28.17
CA ASP A 46 -26.31 10.03 26.92
C ASP A 46 -25.53 9.18 25.92
N LEU A 47 -26.14 8.05 25.51
CA LEU A 47 -25.51 7.03 24.68
C LEU A 47 -25.24 7.51 23.24
N SER A 48 -25.85 8.62 22.81
CA SER A 48 -25.55 9.25 21.52
C SER A 48 -24.11 9.78 21.42
N TYR A 49 -23.45 10.03 22.56
CA TYR A 49 -22.06 10.49 22.62
C TYR A 49 -21.05 9.35 22.81
N VAL A 50 -21.52 8.10 22.91
CA VAL A 50 -20.64 6.97 23.14
C VAL A 50 -20.03 6.51 21.82
N THR A 51 -18.70 6.49 21.77
CA THR A 51 -17.94 6.05 20.60
C THR A 51 -17.36 4.64 20.78
N ARG A 52 -16.92 4.04 19.67
CA ARG A 52 -16.27 2.70 19.66
C ARG A 52 -15.01 2.64 20.52
N GLN A 53 -14.28 3.75 20.64
CA GLN A 53 -13.00 3.82 21.35
C GLN A 53 -13.15 3.90 22.88
N GLN A 54 -14.35 4.18 23.39
CA GLN A 54 -14.58 4.26 24.83
C GLN A 54 -14.71 2.85 25.42
N ILE A 55 -13.84 2.53 26.37
CA ILE A 55 -13.88 1.27 27.13
C ILE A 55 -14.93 1.42 28.24
N PRO A 56 -15.94 0.54 28.31
CA PRO A 56 -16.91 0.55 29.40
C PRO A 56 -16.25 0.18 30.73
N GLU A 57 -16.71 0.79 31.82
CA GLU A 57 -16.33 0.42 33.17
C GLU A 57 -17.43 -0.47 33.75
N THR A 58 -17.26 -1.79 33.68
CA THR A 58 -18.31 -2.74 34.10
C THR A 58 -18.25 -3.10 35.58
N SER A 59 -17.22 -2.65 36.31
CA SER A 59 -16.98 -2.99 37.72
C SER A 59 -18.09 -2.52 38.66
N ASN A 60 -18.75 -1.38 38.39
CA ASN A 60 -19.80 -0.82 39.25
C ASN A 60 -21.22 -1.26 38.86
N LEU A 61 -21.38 -2.16 37.88
CA LEU A 61 -22.73 -2.59 37.45
C LEU A 61 -23.47 -3.33 38.56
N GLN A 62 -22.75 -4.07 39.40
CA GLN A 62 -23.33 -4.76 40.55
C GLN A 62 -23.80 -3.78 41.63
N ASP A 63 -23.10 -2.67 41.84
CA ASP A 63 -23.52 -1.64 42.81
C ASP A 63 -24.88 -1.03 42.42
N ILE A 64 -25.18 -0.92 41.12
CA ILE A 64 -26.49 -0.48 40.62
C ILE A 64 -27.57 -1.48 41.03
N ARG A 65 -27.32 -2.78 40.85
CA ARG A 65 -28.24 -3.84 41.23
C ARG A 65 -28.49 -3.83 42.74
N ASP A 66 -27.43 -3.78 43.54
CA ASP A 66 -27.51 -3.73 45.00
C ASP A 66 -28.32 -2.51 45.46
N ALA A 67 -28.12 -1.35 44.83
CA ALA A 67 -28.91 -0.14 45.10
C ALA A 67 -30.40 -0.29 44.74
N ILE A 68 -30.74 -1.08 43.72
CA ILE A 68 -32.14 -1.40 43.40
C ILE A 68 -32.72 -2.39 44.41
N LEU A 69 -31.95 -3.40 44.83
CA LEU A 69 -32.42 -4.47 45.72
C LEU A 69 -32.78 -4.00 47.13
N VAL A 70 -32.21 -2.88 47.59
CA VAL A 70 -32.56 -2.26 48.88
C VAL A 70 -33.83 -1.42 48.85
N LEU A 71 -34.42 -1.16 47.69
CA LEU A 71 -35.68 -0.40 47.57
C LEU A 71 -36.87 -1.20 48.12
N PRO A 72 -37.88 -0.52 48.69
CA PRO A 72 -39.10 -1.18 49.17
C PRO A 72 -39.83 -2.01 48.10
N ASP A 73 -39.85 -1.54 46.85
CA ASP A 73 -40.38 -2.25 45.68
C ASP A 73 -39.27 -2.56 44.67
N SER A 74 -38.28 -3.34 45.10
CA SER A 74 -37.14 -3.69 44.25
C SER A 74 -37.54 -4.44 42.97
N GLU A 75 -38.57 -5.28 43.01
CA GLU A 75 -39.09 -6.01 41.84
C GLU A 75 -39.72 -5.07 40.81
N GLY A 76 -40.52 -4.09 41.25
CA GLY A 76 -41.06 -3.05 40.38
C GLY A 76 -39.97 -2.20 39.73
N HIS A 77 -38.88 -1.90 40.45
CA HIS A 77 -37.75 -1.13 39.92
C HIS A 77 -36.88 -1.94 38.95
N LEU A 78 -36.63 -3.22 39.21
CA LEU A 78 -35.96 -4.12 38.26
C LEU A 78 -36.77 -4.29 36.97
N LYS A 79 -38.11 -4.36 37.09
CA LYS A 79 -39.01 -4.37 35.94
C LYS A 79 -38.92 -3.06 35.15
N ALA A 80 -39.03 -1.91 35.81
CA ALA A 80 -38.91 -0.60 35.16
C ALA A 80 -37.55 -0.42 34.47
N PHE A 81 -36.46 -0.93 35.08
CA PHE A 81 -35.13 -0.93 34.48
C PHE A 81 -35.06 -1.80 33.22
N GLY A 82 -35.60 -3.02 33.26
CA GLY A 82 -35.67 -3.89 32.08
C GLY A 82 -36.53 -3.33 30.94
N GLU A 83 -37.63 -2.66 31.27
CA GLU A 83 -38.45 -1.93 30.28
C GLU A 83 -37.66 -0.77 29.64
N SER A 84 -36.90 -0.02 30.44
CA SER A 84 -35.99 1.03 29.95
C SER A 84 -34.93 0.45 29.01
N VAL A 85 -34.28 -0.65 29.39
CA VAL A 85 -33.30 -1.37 28.55
C VAL A 85 -33.89 -1.75 27.20
N THR A 86 -35.10 -2.31 27.19
CA THR A 86 -35.80 -2.73 25.97
C THR A 86 -36.16 -1.54 25.06
N ASN A 87 -36.54 -0.41 25.64
CA ASN A 87 -36.88 0.79 24.87
C ASN A 87 -35.64 1.45 24.28
N THR A 88 -34.56 1.56 25.05
CA THR A 88 -33.30 2.16 24.61
C THR A 88 -32.62 1.32 23.53
N SER A 89 -32.58 -0.02 23.68
CA SER A 89 -31.88 -0.91 22.73
C SER A 89 -32.40 -0.80 21.28
N ARG A 90 -33.68 -0.47 21.10
CA ARG A 90 -34.32 -0.22 19.78
C ARG A 90 -33.80 1.03 19.08
N GLN A 91 -33.27 1.99 19.82
CA GLN A 91 -32.83 3.29 19.32
C GLN A 91 -31.31 3.40 19.22
N LEU A 92 -30.57 2.41 19.73
CA LEU A 92 -29.11 2.40 19.68
C LEU A 92 -28.58 2.16 18.27
N THR A 93 -27.42 2.74 18.01
CA THR A 93 -26.66 2.40 16.80
C THR A 93 -26.20 0.94 16.87
N PRO A 94 -26.02 0.26 15.72
CA PRO A 94 -25.69 -1.17 15.67
C PRO A 94 -24.48 -1.57 16.51
N GLU A 95 -23.48 -0.69 16.63
CA GLU A 95 -22.22 -0.91 17.34
C GLU A 95 -22.39 -0.98 18.86
N LEU A 96 -23.38 -0.26 19.40
CA LEU A 96 -23.58 -0.12 20.84
C LEU A 96 -24.47 -1.23 21.41
N LYS A 97 -25.31 -1.84 20.57
CA LYS A 97 -26.32 -2.82 21.00
C LYS A 97 -25.74 -4.01 21.79
N PRO A 98 -24.72 -4.76 21.30
CA PRO A 98 -24.25 -5.95 22.02
C PRO A 98 -23.67 -5.58 23.38
N ARG A 99 -22.89 -4.51 23.44
CA ARG A 99 -22.29 -4.00 24.68
C ARG A 99 -23.34 -3.56 25.69
N TYR A 100 -24.34 -2.79 25.23
CA TYR A 100 -25.43 -2.30 26.08
C TYR A 100 -26.23 -3.45 26.67
N LEU A 101 -26.61 -4.43 25.84
CA LEU A 101 -27.40 -5.59 26.27
C LEU A 101 -26.60 -6.46 27.25
N ARG A 102 -25.35 -6.82 26.94
CA ARG A 102 -24.49 -7.60 27.86
C ARG A 102 -24.31 -6.90 29.21
N ALA A 103 -24.06 -5.60 29.22
CA ALA A 103 -23.92 -4.84 30.46
C ALA A 103 -25.24 -4.78 31.25
N SER A 104 -26.39 -4.66 30.58
CA SER A 104 -27.69 -4.64 31.27
C SER A 104 -27.99 -5.95 32.01
N LEU A 105 -27.47 -7.07 31.49
CA LEU A 105 -27.61 -8.38 32.12
C LEU A 105 -26.76 -8.55 33.38
N ALA A 106 -25.69 -7.76 33.54
CA ALA A 106 -24.98 -7.71 34.83
C ALA A 106 -25.85 -7.09 35.94
N VAL A 107 -26.75 -6.16 35.59
CA VAL A 107 -27.67 -5.54 36.55
C VAL A 107 -28.93 -6.40 36.75
N LEU A 108 -29.49 -6.94 35.66
CA LEU A 108 -30.73 -7.71 35.68
C LEU A 108 -30.53 -9.16 36.15
N GLU A 109 -29.38 -9.75 35.86
CA GLU A 109 -29.08 -11.18 36.07
C GLU A 109 -30.24 -12.07 35.55
N ASP A 110 -30.76 -12.95 36.40
CA ASP A 110 -31.84 -13.88 36.09
C ASP A 110 -33.25 -13.27 36.16
N HIS A 111 -33.36 -11.96 36.42
CA HIS A 111 -34.67 -11.31 36.53
C HIS A 111 -35.49 -11.47 35.22
N PRO A 112 -36.80 -11.74 35.28
CA PRO A 112 -37.64 -11.95 34.08
C PRO A 112 -37.62 -10.77 33.10
N ALA A 113 -37.48 -9.54 33.59
CA ALA A 113 -37.38 -8.36 32.73
C ALA A 113 -36.12 -8.33 31.83
N GLY A 114 -35.13 -9.19 32.11
CA GLY A 114 -33.93 -9.36 31.28
C GLY A 114 -34.03 -10.47 30.22
N GLU A 115 -35.14 -11.21 30.14
CA GLU A 115 -35.28 -12.36 29.23
C GLU A 115 -35.02 -12.00 27.76
N HIS A 116 -35.60 -10.90 27.28
CA HIS A 116 -35.39 -10.46 25.90
C HIS A 116 -33.93 -10.11 25.60
N ALA A 117 -33.25 -9.44 26.54
CA ALA A 117 -31.83 -9.12 26.42
C ALA A 117 -30.95 -10.39 26.45
N ARG A 118 -31.27 -11.37 27.31
CA ARG A 118 -30.60 -12.68 27.34
C ARG A 118 -30.73 -13.41 26.00
N ASN A 119 -31.93 -13.44 25.42
CA ASN A 119 -32.16 -14.11 24.14
C ASN A 119 -31.38 -13.44 23.00
N LEU A 120 -31.29 -12.10 22.98
CA LEU A 120 -30.48 -11.39 21.99
C LEU A 120 -28.98 -11.63 22.18
N VAL A 121 -28.48 -11.58 23.42
CA VAL A 121 -27.07 -11.82 23.71
C VAL A 121 -26.69 -13.26 23.34
N GLN A 122 -27.52 -14.24 23.70
CA GLN A 122 -27.29 -15.63 23.30
C GLN A 122 -27.24 -15.78 21.79
N HIS A 123 -28.16 -15.13 21.07
CA HIS A 123 -28.14 -15.13 19.60
C HIS A 123 -26.84 -14.53 19.04
N TYR A 124 -26.31 -13.45 19.63
CA TYR A 124 -25.02 -12.89 19.21
C TYR A 124 -23.86 -13.83 19.48
N ASP A 125 -23.88 -14.54 20.61
CA ASP A 125 -22.85 -15.52 20.96
C ASP A 125 -22.90 -16.72 19.99
N ASP A 126 -24.09 -17.21 19.66
CA ASP A 126 -24.28 -18.25 18.64
C ASP A 126 -23.73 -17.82 17.26
N LEU A 127 -23.98 -16.56 16.86
CA LEU A 127 -23.41 -16.02 15.61
C LEU A 127 -21.88 -15.98 15.64
N LEU A 128 -21.28 -15.58 16.77
CA LEU A 128 -19.83 -15.49 16.94
C LEU A 128 -19.16 -16.87 17.06
N ASP A 129 -19.89 -17.90 17.48
CA ASP A 129 -19.41 -19.29 17.43
C ASP A 129 -19.35 -19.83 15.99
N GLU A 130 -20.08 -19.22 15.05
CA GLU A 130 -20.12 -19.62 13.64
C GLU A 130 -19.19 -18.81 12.74
N VAL A 131 -18.55 -17.75 13.23
CA VAL A 131 -17.66 -16.88 12.43
C VAL A 131 -16.51 -16.28 13.25
N ALA A 132 -15.30 -16.35 12.71
CA ALA A 132 -14.11 -15.78 13.32
C ALA A 132 -13.19 -15.12 12.28
N LEU A 133 -12.52 -14.04 12.68
CA LEU A 133 -11.40 -13.49 11.93
C LEU A 133 -10.18 -14.36 12.19
N VAL A 134 -9.49 -14.76 11.12
CA VAL A 134 -8.28 -15.59 11.21
C VAL A 134 -7.12 -14.85 10.59
N ALA A 135 -5.99 -14.85 11.30
CA ALA A 135 -4.71 -14.44 10.78
C ALA A 135 -3.77 -15.65 10.77
N ARG A 136 -3.05 -15.87 9.68
CA ARG A 136 -2.13 -17.00 9.53
C ARG A 136 -0.82 -16.54 8.92
N ILE A 137 0.29 -16.81 9.61
CA ILE A 137 1.64 -16.53 9.10
C ILE A 137 1.89 -17.35 7.82
N ASP A 138 2.49 -16.70 6.83
CA ASP A 138 2.90 -17.33 5.58
C ASP A 138 4.27 -18.03 5.75
N GLY A 139 4.26 -19.26 6.27
CA GLY A 139 5.45 -20.05 6.55
C GLY A 139 5.75 -20.17 8.05
N SER A 140 7.03 -20.11 8.43
CA SER A 140 7.46 -20.23 9.83
C SER A 140 7.12 -18.99 10.65
N ASP A 141 6.83 -19.23 11.93
CA ASP A 141 6.72 -18.25 13.02
C ASP A 141 8.08 -17.65 13.45
N THR A 142 9.19 -18.24 13.01
CA THR A 142 10.52 -17.62 13.05
C THR A 142 10.62 -16.62 11.89
N ILE A 143 10.31 -15.37 12.17
CA ILE A 143 10.16 -14.32 11.15
C ILE A 143 11.43 -13.51 10.89
N GLY A 144 12.37 -13.52 11.85
CA GLY A 144 13.53 -12.63 11.84
C GLY A 144 13.17 -11.14 11.84
N HIS A 145 14.16 -10.26 11.71
CA HIS A 145 13.95 -8.81 11.69
C HIS A 145 14.57 -8.07 10.51
N THR A 146 15.32 -8.75 9.63
CA THR A 146 15.93 -8.09 8.46
C THR A 146 15.10 -8.23 7.18
N GLU A 147 14.39 -9.34 7.04
CA GLU A 147 13.59 -9.70 5.87
C GLU A 147 12.08 -9.55 6.12
N PRO A 148 11.27 -9.25 5.08
CA PRO A 148 9.83 -9.22 5.21
C PRO A 148 9.19 -10.62 5.28
N PHE A 149 7.98 -10.68 5.81
CA PHE A 149 7.13 -11.86 5.90
C PHE A 149 5.66 -11.56 5.62
N GLY A 150 4.91 -12.61 5.31
CA GLY A 150 3.49 -12.52 4.98
C GLY A 150 2.55 -12.89 6.11
N LEU A 151 1.40 -12.24 6.15
CA LEU A 151 0.27 -12.59 7.01
C LEU A 151 -1.02 -12.67 6.17
N PHE A 152 -1.62 -13.86 6.10
CA PHE A 152 -2.94 -14.03 5.51
C PHE A 152 -4.02 -13.61 6.49
N ILE A 153 -4.98 -12.81 6.04
CA ILE A 153 -6.19 -12.42 6.77
C ILE A 153 -7.40 -13.03 6.06
N GLY A 154 -8.27 -13.69 6.81
CA GLY A 154 -9.48 -14.32 6.28
C GLY A 154 -10.60 -14.39 7.32
N LEU A 155 -11.81 -14.73 6.87
CA LEU A 155 -12.93 -15.06 7.75
C LEU A 155 -13.20 -16.55 7.67
N ARG A 156 -13.08 -17.25 8.81
CA ARG A 156 -13.50 -18.63 8.95
C ARG A 156 -14.94 -18.66 9.44
N HIS A 157 -15.80 -19.40 8.76
CA HIS A 157 -17.23 -19.40 9.06
C HIS A 157 -17.92 -20.71 8.67
N THR A 158 -19.12 -20.96 9.19
CA THR A 158 -19.97 -22.05 8.69
C THR A 158 -20.57 -21.71 7.31
N SER A 159 -21.05 -22.72 6.59
CA SER A 159 -21.80 -22.50 5.35
C SER A 159 -23.18 -21.89 5.58
N ASP A 160 -23.77 -22.12 6.76
CA ASP A 160 -25.10 -21.61 7.08
C ASP A 160 -25.06 -20.11 7.35
N ILE A 161 -24.10 -19.64 8.16
CA ILE A 161 -23.94 -18.21 8.41
C ILE A 161 -23.53 -17.42 7.17
N GLU A 162 -22.74 -18.02 6.27
CA GLU A 162 -22.41 -17.42 4.98
C GLU A 162 -23.66 -17.13 4.15
N ARG A 163 -24.58 -18.12 4.08
CA ARG A 163 -25.84 -17.99 3.34
C ARG A 163 -26.72 -16.92 3.96
N GLU A 164 -26.80 -16.87 5.29
CA GLU A 164 -27.63 -15.91 6.02
C GLU A 164 -27.10 -14.47 5.92
N ALA A 165 -25.78 -14.28 6.04
CA ALA A 165 -25.13 -12.98 5.95
C ALA A 165 -25.05 -12.41 4.51
N GLY A 166 -25.43 -13.21 3.50
CA GLY A 166 -25.37 -12.85 2.08
C GLY A 166 -23.95 -12.93 1.49
N GLY A 167 -23.09 -13.77 2.07
CA GLY A 167 -21.70 -13.97 1.69
C GLY A 167 -20.73 -12.94 2.27
N PHE A 168 -19.50 -13.36 2.56
CA PHE A 168 -18.48 -12.51 3.19
C PHE A 168 -17.60 -11.74 2.19
N ALA A 169 -17.66 -12.04 0.89
CA ALA A 169 -16.95 -11.27 -0.13
C ALA A 169 -17.40 -9.79 -0.21
N ARG A 170 -18.61 -9.47 0.30
CA ARG A 170 -19.12 -8.09 0.41
C ARG A 170 -18.18 -7.17 1.20
N TYR A 171 -17.42 -7.71 2.15
CA TYR A 171 -16.51 -6.96 3.00
C TYR A 171 -15.21 -6.55 2.29
N LEU A 172 -15.02 -6.96 1.02
CA LEU A 172 -13.90 -6.53 0.17
C LEU A 172 -14.21 -5.29 -0.68
N VAL A 173 -15.44 -4.77 -0.57
CA VAL A 173 -15.87 -3.55 -1.26
C VAL A 173 -15.43 -2.33 -0.45
N GLY A 174 -14.54 -1.51 -1.03
CA GLY A 174 -14.08 -0.25 -0.45
C GLY A 174 -14.99 0.95 -0.77
N GLY A 175 -14.78 2.07 -0.10
CA GLY A 175 -15.63 3.27 -0.21
C GLY A 175 -15.45 4.10 -1.49
N SER A 176 -14.38 3.85 -2.27
CA SER A 176 -13.99 4.67 -3.43
C SER A 176 -14.53 4.18 -4.78
N SER A 177 -15.18 3.02 -4.85
CA SER A 177 -15.74 2.53 -6.12
C SER A 177 -17.06 3.22 -6.46
N THR A 178 -16.99 4.32 -7.20
CA THR A 178 -18.08 4.88 -8.01
C THR A 178 -18.60 3.81 -8.97
N GLY A 179 -19.48 2.91 -8.52
CA GLY A 179 -20.11 1.90 -9.37
C GLY A 179 -20.49 0.57 -8.74
N THR A 180 -20.25 0.32 -7.45
CA THR A 180 -20.63 -0.98 -6.85
C THR A 180 -22.13 -1.03 -6.47
N PRO A 181 -22.85 -2.12 -6.82
CA PRO A 181 -24.28 -2.28 -6.52
C PRO A 181 -24.57 -2.64 -5.06
N TYR A 182 -23.54 -2.86 -4.24
CA TYR A 182 -23.69 -3.17 -2.82
C TYR A 182 -23.89 -1.88 -2.03
N PHE A 183 -25.16 -1.56 -1.81
CA PHE A 183 -25.60 -0.43 -1.00
C PHE A 183 -25.38 -0.78 0.48
N TYR A 184 -24.29 -0.32 1.07
CA TYR A 184 -24.19 -0.30 2.54
C TYR A 184 -25.25 0.67 3.08
N PRO A 185 -26.09 0.26 4.06
CA PRO A 185 -27.09 1.14 4.63
C PRO A 185 -26.42 2.42 5.15
N ARG A 186 -26.75 3.56 4.52
CA ARG A 186 -26.26 4.87 4.97
C ARG A 186 -27.04 5.25 6.23
N TYR A 187 -26.52 4.86 7.39
CA TYR A 187 -26.95 5.43 8.65
C TYR A 187 -26.54 6.92 8.71
N PRO A 188 -27.25 7.76 9.50
CA PRO A 188 -26.76 9.10 9.81
C PRO A 188 -25.39 8.98 10.51
N GLY A 189 -24.35 9.54 9.90
CA GLY A 189 -22.95 9.28 10.28
C GLY A 189 -22.33 8.31 9.27
N GLN A 190 -21.54 8.85 8.35
CA GLN A 190 -20.95 8.10 7.23
C GLN A 190 -20.07 6.97 7.77
N ARG A 191 -20.59 5.74 7.79
CA ARG A 191 -19.77 4.57 8.08
C ARG A 191 -18.81 4.34 6.93
N GLN A 192 -17.51 4.43 7.22
CA GLN A 192 -16.44 4.02 6.33
C GLN A 192 -16.67 2.57 5.89
N ALA A 193 -16.28 2.20 4.67
CA ALA A 193 -16.51 0.85 4.18
C ALA A 193 -15.79 -0.17 5.08
N PRO A 194 -16.33 -1.37 5.31
CA PRO A 194 -15.69 -2.35 6.22
C PRO A 194 -14.26 -2.70 5.82
N ARG A 195 -13.97 -2.78 4.51
CA ARG A 195 -12.61 -2.94 3.98
C ARG A 195 -11.69 -1.84 4.48
N ASP A 196 -12.10 -0.59 4.30
CA ASP A 196 -11.29 0.58 4.63
C ASP A 196 -11.06 0.66 6.16
N ASN A 197 -12.07 0.32 6.98
CA ASN A 197 -11.88 0.23 8.44
C ASN A 197 -10.89 -0.89 8.81
N LEU A 198 -10.95 -2.04 8.13
CA LEU A 198 -10.02 -3.14 8.38
C LEU A 198 -8.60 -2.75 7.96
N GLU A 199 -8.43 -2.10 6.81
CA GLU A 199 -7.13 -1.61 6.34
C GLU A 199 -6.49 -0.63 7.33
N GLU A 200 -7.27 0.35 7.81
CA GLU A 200 -6.84 1.30 8.83
C GLU A 200 -6.47 0.58 10.13
N HIS A 201 -7.33 -0.32 10.62
CA HIS A 201 -7.07 -1.09 11.83
C HIS A 201 -5.80 -1.95 11.74
N LEU A 202 -5.61 -2.66 10.61
CA LEU A 202 -4.40 -3.44 10.36
C LEU A 202 -3.15 -2.55 10.35
N GLY A 203 -3.21 -1.42 9.65
CA GLY A 203 -2.12 -0.45 9.58
C GLY A 203 -1.73 0.11 10.94
N GLU A 204 -2.71 0.49 11.76
CA GLU A 204 -2.48 1.03 13.11
C GLU A 204 -1.94 -0.04 14.07
N LYS A 205 -2.63 -1.19 14.18
CA LYS A 205 -2.27 -2.23 15.16
C LYS A 205 -0.97 -2.94 14.84
N LEU A 206 -0.75 -3.28 13.57
CA LEU A 206 0.51 -3.91 13.18
C LEU A 206 1.65 -2.89 13.14
N GLY A 207 1.34 -1.64 12.80
CA GLY A 207 2.29 -0.53 12.77
C GLY A 207 2.97 -0.20 14.10
N GLU A 208 2.48 -0.71 15.23
CA GLU A 208 3.17 -0.58 16.53
C GLU A 208 4.52 -1.32 16.52
N ASN A 209 4.52 -2.60 16.12
CA ASN A 209 5.68 -3.50 16.20
C ASN A 209 6.31 -3.84 14.83
N PHE A 210 5.60 -3.59 13.74
CA PHE A 210 6.00 -3.97 12.40
C PHE A 210 6.05 -2.75 11.46
N GLU A 211 6.94 -2.80 10.48
CA GLU A 211 6.84 -2.00 9.27
C GLU A 211 5.83 -2.69 8.34
N VAL A 212 4.71 -2.01 8.06
CA VAL A 212 3.69 -2.50 7.13
C VAL A 212 4.07 -2.04 5.72
N HIS A 213 4.60 -2.96 4.91
CA HIS A 213 5.01 -2.63 3.54
C HIS A 213 3.81 -2.53 2.59
N SER A 214 2.85 -3.44 2.70
CA SER A 214 1.63 -3.41 1.90
C SER A 214 0.50 -4.22 2.51
N ILE A 215 -0.73 -3.85 2.18
CA ILE A 215 -1.95 -4.62 2.46
C ILE A 215 -2.66 -4.85 1.11
N THR A 216 -2.64 -6.08 0.62
CA THR A 216 -3.24 -6.44 -0.67
C THR A 216 -4.51 -7.25 -0.43
N PHE A 217 -5.67 -6.65 -0.71
CA PHE A 217 -6.97 -7.31 -0.61
C PHE A 217 -7.28 -8.18 -1.83
N HIS A 218 -8.04 -9.25 -1.60
CA HIS A 218 -8.70 -10.00 -2.67
C HIS A 218 -9.75 -9.15 -3.41
N ASP A 219 -10.09 -9.58 -4.63
CA ASP A 219 -11.24 -9.05 -5.33
C ASP A 219 -12.56 -9.50 -4.69
N ASN A 220 -13.62 -8.71 -4.89
CA ASN A 220 -14.93 -8.99 -4.29
C ASN A 220 -15.73 -10.11 -4.98
N LYS A 221 -15.16 -10.79 -5.98
CA LYS A 221 -15.77 -11.96 -6.65
C LYS A 221 -15.17 -13.28 -6.14
N ILE A 222 -14.29 -13.21 -5.14
CA ILE A 222 -13.75 -14.38 -4.46
C ILE A 222 -14.88 -15.26 -3.93
N GLN A 223 -14.68 -16.58 -3.99
CA GLN A 223 -15.57 -17.55 -3.36
C GLN A 223 -14.91 -18.06 -2.08
N SER A 224 -15.74 -18.30 -1.07
CA SER A 224 -15.31 -19.04 0.11
C SER A 224 -14.84 -20.44 -0.28
N ARG A 225 -13.89 -20.99 0.46
CA ARG A 225 -13.29 -22.31 0.22
C ARG A 225 -13.53 -23.24 1.41
N THR A 226 -13.52 -24.55 1.17
CA THR A 226 -13.55 -25.53 2.25
C THR A 226 -12.19 -25.63 2.94
N ILE A 227 -12.20 -25.86 4.26
CA ILE A 227 -10.98 -25.89 5.09
C ILE A 227 -10.78 -27.23 5.82
N GLY A 228 -11.28 -28.32 5.25
CA GLY A 228 -11.11 -29.68 5.79
C GLY A 228 -11.97 -30.00 7.02
N GLN A 229 -12.69 -29.02 7.58
CA GLN A 229 -13.71 -29.23 8.60
C GLN A 229 -15.11 -29.24 7.94
N PRO A 230 -15.92 -30.30 8.13
CA PRO A 230 -17.26 -30.38 7.54
C PRO A 230 -18.15 -29.20 7.93
N GLY A 231 -18.83 -28.58 6.96
CA GLY A 231 -19.69 -27.41 7.17
C GLY A 231 -18.95 -26.09 7.34
N TRP A 232 -17.62 -26.11 7.48
CA TRP A 232 -16.80 -24.92 7.67
C TRP A 232 -16.07 -24.52 6.40
N ARG A 233 -15.98 -23.20 6.22
CA ARG A 233 -15.42 -22.54 5.07
C ARG A 233 -14.55 -21.37 5.52
N GLU A 234 -13.75 -20.87 4.59
CA GLU A 234 -12.95 -19.65 4.78
C GLU A 234 -13.16 -18.74 3.58
N THR A 235 -13.40 -17.46 3.85
CA THR A 235 -13.35 -16.39 2.85
C THR A 235 -12.05 -15.62 3.03
N PRO A 236 -11.07 -15.80 2.13
CA PRO A 236 -9.81 -15.04 2.18
C PRO A 236 -10.07 -13.56 1.95
N LEU A 237 -9.45 -12.69 2.76
CA LEU A 237 -9.67 -11.26 2.69
C LEU A 237 -8.47 -10.50 2.14
N ALA A 238 -7.30 -10.65 2.76
CA ALA A 238 -6.12 -9.87 2.42
C ALA A 238 -4.82 -10.62 2.71
N TYR A 239 -3.75 -10.13 2.12
CA TYR A 239 -2.37 -10.47 2.45
C TYR A 239 -1.64 -9.22 2.92
N VAL A 240 -1.03 -9.29 4.08
CA VAL A 240 -0.24 -8.17 4.65
C VAL A 240 1.24 -8.53 4.57
N LEU A 241 2.02 -7.67 3.93
CA LEU A 241 3.47 -7.78 3.90
C LEU A 241 4.05 -6.95 5.06
N LEU A 242 4.73 -7.63 5.97
CA LEU A 242 5.23 -7.07 7.22
C LEU A 242 6.74 -7.27 7.32
N LYS A 243 7.41 -6.39 8.04
CA LYS A 243 8.77 -6.61 8.52
C LYS A 243 8.84 -6.25 10.00
N ALA A 244 9.44 -7.08 10.83
CA ALA A 244 9.62 -6.73 12.24
C ALA A 244 10.56 -5.52 12.36
N LYS A 245 10.20 -4.54 13.19
CA LYS A 245 11.03 -3.34 13.38
C LYS A 245 12.38 -3.66 14.04
N ASP A 246 12.39 -4.64 14.94
CA ASP A 246 13.58 -5.09 15.64
C ASP A 246 13.43 -6.52 16.20
N ALA A 247 14.52 -7.03 16.77
CA ALA A 247 14.62 -8.37 17.35
C ALA A 247 13.77 -8.61 18.63
N SER A 248 13.17 -7.57 19.21
CA SER A 248 12.35 -7.67 20.43
C SER A 248 10.90 -8.07 20.15
N VAL A 249 10.47 -8.00 18.89
CA VAL A 249 9.11 -8.37 18.47
C VAL A 249 8.88 -9.87 18.71
N ASP A 250 7.95 -10.18 19.60
CA ASP A 250 7.64 -11.55 20.04
C ASP A 250 6.21 -11.99 19.71
N ARG A 251 5.37 -11.09 19.19
CA ARG A 251 3.96 -11.37 18.91
C ARG A 251 3.36 -10.51 17.79
N ILE A 252 2.38 -11.09 17.11
CA ILE A 252 1.39 -10.38 16.30
C ILE A 252 0.17 -10.13 17.21
N PRO A 253 -0.25 -8.86 17.41
CA PRO A 253 -1.35 -8.52 18.30
C PRO A 253 -2.69 -9.09 17.81
N GLU A 254 -3.69 -9.09 18.69
CA GLU A 254 -5.07 -9.31 18.29
C GLU A 254 -5.52 -8.25 17.27
N LEU A 255 -6.13 -8.71 16.18
CA LEU A 255 -6.70 -7.90 15.12
C LEU A 255 -8.22 -8.07 15.15
N GLN A 256 -8.96 -7.02 14.78
CA GLN A 256 -10.42 -6.99 14.84
C GLN A 256 -11.03 -6.59 13.49
N MET A 257 -12.19 -7.17 13.20
CA MET A 257 -13.07 -6.76 12.11
C MET A 257 -14.52 -6.76 12.58
N ASP A 258 -15.32 -5.80 12.11
CA ASP A 258 -16.71 -5.67 12.50
C ASP A 258 -17.69 -6.31 11.49
N LEU A 259 -18.44 -7.29 11.98
CA LEU A 259 -19.51 -8.14 11.43
C LEU A 259 -20.91 -7.51 11.30
N ASP A 260 -21.45 -7.23 10.12
CA ASP A 260 -22.87 -6.83 9.98
C ASP A 260 -23.81 -8.05 10.07
N PHE A 261 -24.73 -8.02 11.04
CA PHE A 261 -25.82 -8.99 11.19
C PHE A 261 -27.17 -8.30 11.43
N TYR A 262 -28.23 -9.10 11.53
CA TYR A 262 -29.58 -8.63 11.86
C TYR A 262 -30.16 -9.43 13.01
N ASP A 263 -30.82 -8.75 13.94
CA ASP A 263 -31.59 -9.33 15.02
C ASP A 263 -33.06 -8.90 14.96
N SER A 264 -33.86 -9.30 15.97
CA SER A 264 -35.28 -8.92 16.06
C SER A 264 -35.54 -7.40 16.21
N LEU A 265 -34.52 -6.62 16.57
CA LEU A 265 -34.52 -5.17 16.70
C LEU A 265 -33.84 -4.47 15.50
N GLY A 266 -33.43 -5.23 14.47
CA GLY A 266 -32.81 -4.74 13.25
C GLY A 266 -31.29 -4.94 13.20
N PRO A 267 -30.54 -4.04 12.56
CA PRO A 267 -29.10 -4.22 12.31
C PRO A 267 -28.30 -4.24 13.62
N VAL A 268 -27.30 -5.12 13.69
CA VAL A 268 -26.33 -5.22 14.79
C VAL A 268 -24.92 -5.40 14.22
N LEU A 269 -23.93 -4.84 14.90
CA LEU A 269 -22.53 -5.00 14.54
C LEU A 269 -21.78 -5.83 15.58
N LEU A 270 -21.20 -6.94 15.15
CA LEU A 270 -20.50 -7.88 16.03
C LEU A 270 -19.00 -7.93 15.68
N PRO A 271 -18.10 -7.61 16.61
CA PRO A 271 -16.67 -7.70 16.36
C PRO A 271 -16.21 -9.16 16.37
N VAL A 272 -15.41 -9.53 15.38
CA VAL A 272 -14.64 -10.79 15.36
C VAL A 272 -13.15 -10.46 15.47
N THR A 273 -12.42 -11.27 16.24
CA THR A 273 -11.00 -11.04 16.51
C THR A 273 -10.13 -12.24 16.15
N THR A 274 -8.86 -11.97 15.87
CA THR A 274 -7.83 -13.00 15.70
C THR A 274 -7.19 -13.33 17.04
N ALA A 275 -6.77 -14.57 17.24
CA ALA A 275 -5.87 -14.87 18.36
C ALA A 275 -4.54 -14.11 18.22
N THR A 276 -3.95 -13.71 19.34
CA THR A 276 -2.55 -13.25 19.39
C THR A 276 -1.64 -14.42 18.99
N GLN A 277 -0.71 -14.18 18.05
CA GLN A 277 0.23 -15.19 17.58
C GLN A 277 1.63 -14.88 18.10
N ILE A 278 2.34 -15.88 18.59
CA ILE A 278 3.74 -15.75 19.01
C ILE A 278 4.64 -15.85 17.77
N VAL A 279 5.68 -15.01 17.72
CA VAL A 279 6.68 -15.00 16.64
C VAL A 279 8.08 -14.87 17.23
N ASP A 280 9.10 -15.28 16.46
CA ASP A 280 10.51 -15.07 16.81
C ASP A 280 11.20 -14.17 15.78
N ALA A 281 11.41 -12.89 16.15
CA ALA A 281 12.14 -11.92 15.36
C ALA A 281 13.64 -11.84 15.70
N ARG A 282 14.14 -12.61 16.68
CA ARG A 282 15.54 -12.53 17.14
C ARG A 282 16.57 -12.86 16.06
N PRO A 283 16.35 -13.88 15.21
CA PRO A 283 17.29 -14.18 14.13
C PRO A 283 17.42 -13.00 13.16
N GLU A 284 18.61 -12.76 12.63
CA GLU A 284 18.78 -11.78 11.55
C GLU A 284 18.03 -12.26 10.30
N THR A 285 18.27 -13.50 9.89
CA THR A 285 17.60 -14.17 8.77
C THR A 285 16.61 -15.23 9.23
N ALA A 286 15.47 -15.29 8.54
CA ALA A 286 14.43 -16.29 8.74
C ALA A 286 14.66 -17.55 7.88
N PRO A 287 14.04 -18.69 8.23
CA PRO A 287 13.95 -19.83 7.33
C PRO A 287 13.29 -19.43 5.99
N GLY A 288 13.71 -20.08 4.90
CA GLY A 288 13.11 -19.86 3.58
C GLY A 288 11.60 -20.09 3.62
N ARG A 289 10.84 -19.14 3.06
CA ARG A 289 9.38 -19.22 2.98
C ARG A 289 8.93 -20.01 1.75
N PRO A 290 7.74 -20.65 1.79
CA PRO A 290 7.23 -21.39 0.65
C PRO A 290 7.06 -20.48 -0.57
N VAL A 291 7.58 -20.93 -1.71
CA VAL A 291 7.36 -20.28 -3.00
C VAL A 291 7.24 -21.33 -4.10
N ASP A 292 6.16 -21.25 -4.86
CA ASP A 292 5.86 -22.12 -5.99
C ASP A 292 5.88 -21.33 -7.30
N LYS A 293 6.12 -22.03 -8.41
CA LYS A 293 6.09 -21.46 -9.77
C LYS A 293 6.92 -20.17 -9.91
N LEU A 294 8.11 -20.18 -9.31
CA LEU A 294 9.04 -19.07 -9.39
C LEU A 294 9.57 -18.92 -10.82
N GLU A 295 9.22 -17.82 -11.48
CA GLU A 295 9.70 -17.44 -12.80
C GLU A 295 10.72 -16.30 -12.67
N LEU A 296 11.83 -16.39 -13.40
CA LEU A 296 12.87 -15.36 -13.45
C LEU A 296 13.08 -14.90 -14.88
N THR A 297 12.94 -13.60 -15.13
CA THR A 297 13.34 -12.97 -16.40
C THR A 297 14.60 -12.16 -16.17
N GLN A 298 15.63 -12.42 -16.97
CA GLN A 298 16.87 -11.63 -16.97
C GLN A 298 16.96 -10.85 -18.28
N THR A 299 17.06 -9.53 -18.19
CA THR A 299 17.10 -8.63 -19.34
C THR A 299 18.40 -7.84 -19.37
N LEU A 300 19.20 -8.04 -20.42
CA LEU A 300 20.42 -7.27 -20.64
C LEU A 300 20.13 -6.01 -21.47
N ASP A 301 20.46 -4.85 -20.91
CA ASP A 301 20.47 -3.56 -21.60
C ASP A 301 21.92 -3.09 -21.83
N ALA A 302 22.29 -2.99 -23.10
CA ALA A 302 23.61 -2.52 -23.55
C ALA A 302 23.58 -1.14 -24.23
N ARG A 303 22.45 -0.42 -24.19
CA ARG A 303 22.29 0.83 -24.94
C ARG A 303 23.23 1.94 -24.47
N LEU A 304 23.54 1.97 -23.17
CA LEU A 304 24.45 2.94 -22.56
C LEU A 304 25.92 2.49 -22.52
N ALA A 305 26.22 1.32 -23.08
CA ALA A 305 27.56 0.73 -23.06
C ALA A 305 28.61 1.63 -23.72
N GLY A 306 28.26 2.32 -24.82
CA GLY A 306 29.17 3.20 -25.54
C GLY A 306 29.44 4.54 -24.86
N GLU A 307 28.59 4.94 -23.90
CA GLU A 307 28.71 6.21 -23.18
C GLU A 307 29.52 6.06 -21.89
N ASN A 308 29.19 5.03 -21.09
CA ASN A 308 29.74 4.87 -19.74
C ASN A 308 30.57 3.59 -19.54
N ALA A 309 30.74 2.77 -20.58
CA ALA A 309 31.33 1.42 -20.47
C ALA A 309 30.63 0.53 -19.42
N GLU A 310 29.31 0.71 -19.28
CA GLU A 310 28.45 0.02 -18.32
C GLU A 310 27.33 -0.74 -19.04
N LEU A 311 27.03 -1.94 -18.56
CA LEU A 311 25.84 -2.70 -18.94
C LEU A 311 24.86 -2.71 -17.76
N THR A 312 23.56 -2.71 -18.04
CA THR A 312 22.55 -2.92 -17.01
C THR A 312 21.92 -4.29 -17.21
N LEU A 313 21.90 -5.10 -16.15
CA LEU A 313 21.19 -6.36 -16.10
C LEU A 313 20.00 -6.23 -15.16
N GLU A 314 18.79 -6.28 -15.71
CA GLU A 314 17.57 -6.33 -14.94
C GLU A 314 17.21 -7.79 -14.64
N LEU A 315 16.95 -8.12 -13.39
CA LEU A 315 16.40 -9.40 -12.97
C LEU A 315 15.02 -9.15 -12.39
N HIS A 316 14.00 -9.73 -13.00
CA HIS A 316 12.62 -9.65 -12.55
C HIS A 316 12.13 -11.05 -12.19
N ALA A 317 11.77 -11.25 -10.92
CA ALA A 317 11.26 -12.51 -10.41
C ALA A 317 9.79 -12.38 -10.02
N THR A 318 9.02 -13.42 -10.28
CA THR A 318 7.63 -13.55 -9.83
C THR A 318 7.35 -14.96 -9.35
N GLY A 319 6.54 -15.12 -8.30
CA GLY A 319 6.23 -16.43 -7.75
C GLY A 319 4.94 -16.46 -6.93
N LYS A 320 4.39 -17.66 -6.74
CA LYS A 320 3.29 -17.93 -5.80
C LYS A 320 3.88 -18.18 -4.41
N GLY A 321 3.89 -17.16 -3.57
CA GLY A 321 4.62 -17.08 -2.31
C GLY A 321 5.50 -15.84 -2.29
N LEU A 322 6.31 -15.67 -1.26
CA LEU A 322 7.27 -14.57 -1.21
C LEU A 322 8.53 -14.91 -2.01
N THR A 323 8.83 -14.07 -2.99
CA THR A 323 10.03 -14.17 -3.83
C THR A 323 11.26 -14.03 -2.92
N PRO A 324 12.21 -14.97 -2.98
CA PRO A 324 13.40 -14.93 -2.14
C PRO A 324 14.39 -13.87 -2.64
N SER A 325 15.38 -13.56 -1.81
CA SER A 325 16.47 -12.64 -2.14
C SER A 325 17.27 -13.07 -3.37
N LEU A 326 17.89 -12.10 -4.04
CA LEU A 326 18.62 -12.26 -5.31
C LEU A 326 19.67 -13.38 -5.28
N ASP A 327 20.40 -13.52 -4.17
CA ASP A 327 21.44 -14.55 -3.96
C ASP A 327 20.89 -15.98 -3.93
N LYS A 328 19.60 -16.15 -3.63
CA LYS A 328 18.91 -17.44 -3.67
C LYS A 328 18.37 -17.74 -5.07
N LEU A 329 18.24 -16.74 -5.94
CA LEU A 329 17.68 -16.88 -7.29
C LEU A 329 18.73 -17.23 -8.35
N VAL A 330 19.91 -16.63 -8.27
CA VAL A 330 20.98 -16.78 -9.26
C VAL A 330 22.35 -16.81 -8.61
N ALA A 331 23.30 -17.50 -9.25
CA ALA A 331 24.71 -17.34 -8.91
C ALA A 331 25.24 -16.02 -9.50
N LEU A 332 25.58 -15.05 -8.64
CA LEU A 332 25.97 -13.68 -9.04
C LEU A 332 27.40 -13.54 -9.61
N GLU A 333 28.05 -14.65 -9.96
CA GLU A 333 29.35 -14.64 -10.63
C GLU A 333 29.14 -14.54 -12.14
N ILE A 334 29.42 -13.36 -12.71
CA ILE A 334 29.27 -13.08 -14.15
C ILE A 334 30.66 -13.05 -14.79
N PRO A 335 31.06 -14.07 -15.57
CA PRO A 335 32.38 -14.12 -16.18
C PRO A 335 32.68 -12.88 -17.04
N GLY A 336 33.81 -12.23 -16.78
CA GLY A 336 34.25 -11.03 -17.53
C GLY A 336 33.59 -9.72 -17.09
N PHE A 337 32.74 -9.73 -16.06
CA PHE A 337 32.07 -8.54 -15.55
C PHE A 337 32.14 -8.45 -14.01
N GLU A 338 32.27 -7.22 -13.52
CA GLU A 338 32.15 -6.88 -12.10
C GLU A 338 30.82 -6.15 -11.87
N ILE A 339 30.06 -6.56 -10.84
CA ILE A 339 28.84 -5.87 -10.43
C ILE A 339 29.26 -4.67 -9.56
N THR A 340 29.14 -3.46 -10.10
CA THR A 340 29.53 -2.23 -9.39
C THR A 340 28.39 -1.61 -8.58
N LYS A 341 27.14 -1.94 -8.93
CA LYS A 341 25.94 -1.46 -8.21
C LYS A 341 24.83 -2.51 -8.31
N THR A 342 24.12 -2.71 -7.21
CA THR A 342 22.87 -3.47 -7.14
C THR A 342 21.78 -2.55 -6.61
N ASP A 343 20.70 -2.38 -7.37
CA ASP A 343 19.53 -1.60 -6.98
C ASP A 343 18.33 -2.54 -6.83
N ASP A 344 17.82 -2.68 -5.61
CA ASP A 344 16.65 -3.52 -5.30
C ASP A 344 15.40 -2.63 -5.26
N GLN A 345 14.45 -2.90 -6.16
CA GLN A 345 13.19 -2.14 -6.24
C GLN A 345 12.16 -2.56 -5.18
N GLY A 346 12.51 -3.53 -4.33
CA GLY A 346 11.69 -4.00 -3.23
C GLY A 346 10.69 -5.09 -3.63
N LEU A 347 10.28 -5.87 -2.63
CA LEU A 347 9.30 -6.93 -2.77
C LEU A 347 7.88 -6.35 -2.79
N SER A 348 7.10 -6.71 -3.80
CA SER A 348 5.70 -6.28 -3.97
C SER A 348 4.76 -7.49 -4.05
N ILE A 349 3.51 -7.29 -3.65
CA ILE A 349 2.43 -8.28 -3.75
C ILE A 349 1.47 -7.84 -4.85
N ALA A 350 1.62 -8.44 -6.03
CA ALA A 350 0.83 -8.09 -7.21
C ALA A 350 -0.67 -8.42 -7.03
N ARG A 351 -0.97 -9.55 -6.38
CA ARG A 351 -2.35 -10.03 -6.11
C ARG A 351 -2.35 -11.20 -5.15
N VAL A 352 -3.52 -11.51 -4.60
CA VAL A 352 -3.75 -12.71 -3.79
C VAL A 352 -4.69 -13.64 -4.55
N GLU A 353 -4.31 -14.91 -4.68
CA GLU A 353 -5.08 -15.96 -5.34
C GLU A 353 -5.65 -16.94 -4.33
N SER A 354 -6.88 -17.38 -4.53
CA SER A 354 -7.48 -18.49 -3.79
C SER A 354 -7.82 -19.60 -4.78
N GLU A 355 -7.11 -20.72 -4.66
CA GLU A 355 -7.32 -21.92 -5.47
C GLU A 355 -7.65 -23.10 -4.55
N ALA A 356 -8.04 -24.25 -5.13
CA ALA A 356 -8.35 -25.45 -4.36
C ALA A 356 -7.21 -25.88 -3.40
N GLY A 357 -5.96 -25.66 -3.81
CA GLY A 357 -4.76 -26.01 -3.04
C GLY A 357 -4.40 -25.05 -1.90
N GLY A 358 -4.93 -23.82 -1.88
CA GLY A 358 -4.41 -22.82 -0.95
C GLY A 358 -4.81 -21.39 -1.29
N VAL A 359 -4.57 -20.50 -0.33
CA VAL A 359 -4.47 -19.06 -0.60
C VAL A 359 -2.98 -18.76 -0.77
N ASN A 360 -2.61 -18.10 -1.85
CA ASN A 360 -1.23 -17.73 -2.15
C ASN A 360 -1.16 -16.25 -2.52
N ALA A 361 -0.12 -15.57 -2.05
CA ALA A 361 0.24 -14.26 -2.58
C ALA A 361 1.08 -14.45 -3.85
N VAL A 362 0.78 -13.71 -4.91
CA VAL A 362 1.68 -13.62 -6.06
C VAL A 362 2.56 -12.41 -5.81
N SER A 363 3.85 -12.68 -5.55
CA SER A 363 4.83 -11.62 -5.35
C SER A 363 5.66 -11.38 -6.61
N GLU A 364 6.23 -10.20 -6.66
CA GLU A 364 7.18 -9.76 -7.68
C GLU A 364 8.29 -8.95 -7.04
N GLN A 365 9.50 -9.09 -7.58
CA GLN A 365 10.66 -8.29 -7.16
C GLN A 365 11.60 -8.09 -8.34
N THR A 366 12.13 -6.86 -8.45
CA THR A 366 13.02 -6.47 -9.54
C THR A 366 14.34 -5.95 -8.97
N TRP A 367 15.45 -6.40 -9.54
CA TRP A 367 16.79 -5.91 -9.27
C TRP A 367 17.43 -5.35 -10.54
N LEU A 368 18.14 -4.23 -10.41
CA LEU A 368 18.96 -3.65 -11.48
C LEU A 368 20.44 -3.73 -11.09
N LEU A 369 21.22 -4.50 -11.86
CA LEU A 369 22.66 -4.65 -11.66
C LEU A 369 23.42 -3.81 -12.69
N THR A 370 24.33 -2.96 -12.23
CA THR A 370 25.27 -2.25 -13.10
C THR A 370 26.55 -3.06 -13.20
N LEU A 371 26.92 -3.44 -14.43
CA LEU A 371 28.05 -4.30 -14.74
C LEU A 371 29.14 -3.52 -15.47
N LYS A 372 30.39 -3.68 -15.04
CA LYS A 372 31.57 -3.17 -15.76
C LYS A 372 32.45 -4.32 -16.26
N PRO A 373 33.01 -4.24 -17.48
CA PRO A 373 33.97 -5.23 -17.96
C PRO A 373 35.21 -5.25 -17.07
N THR A 374 35.67 -6.45 -16.72
CA THR A 374 37.00 -6.61 -16.12
C THR A 374 38.07 -6.53 -17.21
N GLY A 375 39.15 -5.80 -16.94
CA GLY A 375 40.11 -5.26 -17.94
C GLY A 375 40.90 -6.23 -18.83
N ASP A 376 40.58 -7.54 -18.82
CA ASP A 376 41.30 -8.58 -19.56
C ASP A 376 40.55 -9.15 -20.78
N ALA A 377 39.41 -8.57 -21.17
CA ALA A 377 38.68 -9.04 -22.34
C ALA A 377 39.21 -8.43 -23.66
N GLY A 378 40.38 -8.90 -24.10
CA GLY A 378 40.87 -8.69 -25.45
C GLY A 378 39.96 -9.36 -26.49
N GLY A 379 39.06 -8.59 -27.09
CA GLY A 379 38.37 -8.94 -28.35
C GLY A 379 37.23 -9.95 -28.22
N THR A 380 36.01 -9.49 -28.48
CA THR A 380 34.75 -10.27 -28.46
C THR A 380 34.36 -10.71 -27.06
N LEU A 381 33.83 -9.77 -26.26
CA LEU A 381 33.17 -10.09 -25.00
C LEU A 381 31.95 -10.97 -25.30
N SER A 382 31.92 -12.20 -24.77
CA SER A 382 30.69 -12.98 -24.66
C SER A 382 30.07 -12.69 -23.30
N PHE A 383 28.79 -12.36 -23.26
CA PHE A 383 28.03 -12.23 -22.03
C PHE A 383 27.31 -13.55 -21.74
N LYS A 384 27.48 -14.07 -20.53
CA LYS A 384 26.70 -15.20 -20.02
C LYS A 384 25.79 -14.71 -18.91
N PHE A 385 24.50 -14.97 -19.03
CA PHE A 385 23.55 -14.63 -17.98
C PHE A 385 23.85 -15.45 -16.71
N PRO A 386 23.72 -14.86 -15.51
CA PRO A 386 23.74 -15.59 -14.24
C PRO A 386 22.89 -16.86 -14.28
N GLU A 387 23.46 -17.99 -13.87
CA GLU A 387 22.75 -19.25 -13.87
C GLU A 387 21.66 -19.26 -12.77
N PRO A 388 20.38 -19.52 -13.11
CA PRO A 388 19.31 -19.67 -12.14
C PRO A 388 19.55 -20.87 -11.22
N THR A 389 19.20 -20.74 -9.95
CA THR A 389 19.25 -21.86 -9.01
C THR A 389 18.10 -22.86 -9.25
N GLY A 390 18.17 -24.02 -8.61
CA GLY A 390 17.11 -25.03 -8.68
C GLY A 390 15.75 -24.61 -8.10
N LEU A 391 15.67 -23.43 -7.47
CA LEU A 391 14.41 -22.84 -7.01
C LEU A 391 13.61 -22.22 -8.17
N VAL A 392 14.28 -21.79 -9.23
CA VAL A 392 13.65 -21.13 -10.39
C VAL A 392 13.05 -22.20 -11.30
N ALA A 393 11.73 -22.25 -11.37
CA ALA A 393 11.00 -23.23 -12.18
C ALA A 393 11.08 -22.92 -13.68
N LYS A 394 11.18 -21.63 -14.03
CA LYS A 394 11.25 -21.16 -15.41
C LYS A 394 12.12 -19.91 -15.49
N ALA A 395 13.05 -19.91 -16.43
CA ALA A 395 13.92 -18.76 -16.70
C ALA A 395 13.72 -18.29 -18.15
N ALA A 396 13.74 -16.98 -18.36
CA ALA A 396 13.76 -16.36 -19.67
C ALA A 396 14.90 -15.33 -19.72
N PHE A 397 15.62 -15.31 -20.84
CA PHE A 397 16.72 -14.38 -21.07
C PHE A 397 16.35 -13.45 -22.22
N LYS A 398 16.52 -12.15 -22.02
CA LYS A 398 16.12 -11.13 -22.97
C LYS A 398 17.22 -10.10 -23.17
N GLN A 399 17.23 -9.47 -24.34
CA GLN A 399 18.15 -8.39 -24.67
C GLN A 399 17.36 -7.24 -25.29
N TYR A 400 17.69 -6.01 -24.90
CA TYR A 400 17.27 -4.83 -25.65
C TYR A 400 18.07 -4.73 -26.95
N ARG A 401 17.37 -4.76 -28.09
CA ARG A 401 17.91 -4.39 -29.40
C ARG A 401 17.17 -3.16 -29.87
N ASP A 402 17.86 -2.02 -29.87
CA ASP A 402 17.29 -0.69 -30.10
C ASP A 402 16.16 -0.35 -29.11
N ALA A 403 14.91 -0.38 -29.56
CA ALA A 403 13.72 -0.12 -28.72
C ALA A 403 12.95 -1.40 -28.35
N ASP A 404 13.32 -2.55 -28.93
CA ASP A 404 12.57 -3.80 -28.81
C ASP A 404 13.25 -4.78 -27.84
N LEU A 405 12.43 -5.58 -27.17
CA LEU A 405 12.86 -6.63 -26.26
C LEU A 405 12.80 -7.99 -26.97
N VAL A 406 13.95 -8.66 -27.10
CA VAL A 406 14.07 -9.93 -27.83
C VAL A 406 14.52 -11.04 -26.88
N GLU A 407 13.86 -12.19 -26.92
CA GLU A 407 14.27 -13.40 -26.18
C GLU A 407 15.50 -14.04 -26.85
N VAL A 408 16.45 -14.45 -26.03
CA VAL A 408 17.79 -14.89 -26.46
C VAL A 408 18.24 -16.12 -25.67
N ASP A 409 19.29 -16.78 -26.16
CA ASP A 409 19.95 -17.86 -25.42
C ASP A 409 20.66 -17.32 -24.17
N SER A 410 20.96 -18.21 -23.21
CA SER A 410 21.65 -17.86 -21.96
C SER A 410 23.10 -17.37 -22.15
N GLU A 411 23.65 -17.54 -23.35
CA GLU A 411 24.95 -17.03 -23.77
C GLU A 411 24.80 -16.15 -25.01
N LEU A 412 25.41 -14.96 -24.96
CA LEU A 412 25.34 -13.93 -25.99
C LEU A 412 26.73 -13.51 -26.41
N ALA A 413 26.97 -13.39 -27.72
CA ALA A 413 28.13 -12.64 -28.21
C ALA A 413 27.82 -11.13 -28.16
N LEU A 414 28.58 -10.32 -27.42
CA LEU A 414 28.48 -8.85 -27.43
C LEU A 414 29.18 -8.22 -28.65
N ALA A 415 29.24 -8.97 -29.75
CA ALA A 415 29.96 -8.57 -30.96
C ALA A 415 29.39 -7.24 -31.50
N GLY A 416 30.20 -6.19 -31.47
CA GLY A 416 29.84 -4.84 -31.94
C GLY A 416 29.59 -3.80 -30.83
N ILE A 417 29.53 -4.21 -29.56
CA ILE A 417 29.40 -3.29 -28.42
C ILE A 417 30.81 -2.91 -27.94
N LEU A 418 31.23 -1.68 -28.21
CA LEU A 418 32.52 -1.14 -27.76
C LEU A 418 32.47 -0.86 -26.25
N LEU A 419 32.92 -1.82 -25.44
CA LEU A 419 32.97 -1.74 -23.98
C LEU A 419 34.34 -1.26 -23.44
N THR A 420 35.31 -1.03 -24.32
CA THR A 420 36.63 -0.50 -23.99
C THR A 420 36.74 0.96 -24.43
N PRO A 421 37.20 1.90 -23.57
CA PRO A 421 37.53 3.25 -24.02
C PRO A 421 38.61 3.17 -25.11
N PRO A 422 38.50 3.92 -26.22
CA PRO A 422 39.50 3.86 -27.27
C PRO A 422 40.88 4.28 -26.70
N PRO A 423 41.96 3.55 -27.02
CA PRO A 423 43.28 3.91 -26.51
C PRO A 423 43.64 5.32 -26.99
N LEU A 424 44.03 6.21 -26.08
CA LEU A 424 44.44 7.58 -26.37
C LEU A 424 45.80 7.67 -27.09
N TRP A 425 46.48 6.54 -27.32
CA TRP A 425 47.80 6.44 -27.94
C TRP A 425 47.94 6.92 -29.41
N PRO A 426 46.93 6.83 -30.31
CA PRO A 426 47.10 7.31 -31.68
C PRO A 426 47.27 8.83 -31.76
N TRP A 427 46.88 9.58 -30.73
CA TRP A 427 47.15 11.02 -30.63
C TRP A 427 48.64 11.34 -30.38
N PHE A 428 49.39 10.44 -29.72
CA PHE A 428 50.82 10.62 -29.50
C PHE A 428 51.67 10.24 -30.71
N ALA A 429 51.22 9.30 -31.54
CA ALA A 429 51.94 8.90 -32.76
C ALA A 429 51.70 9.86 -33.95
N GLY A 430 50.50 10.45 -34.06
CA GLY A 430 50.18 11.43 -35.11
C GLY A 430 50.78 12.83 -34.87
N GLY A 431 50.97 13.22 -33.61
CA GLY A 431 51.45 14.56 -33.23
C GLY A 431 52.87 14.88 -33.67
N THR A 432 53.78 13.90 -33.64
CA THR A 432 55.19 14.10 -34.02
C THR A 432 55.42 14.27 -35.53
N VAL A 433 54.58 13.65 -36.37
CA VAL A 433 54.67 13.79 -37.83
C VAL A 433 54.02 15.10 -38.29
N LEU A 434 52.92 15.52 -37.66
CA LEU A 434 52.25 16.79 -37.96
C LEU A 434 53.03 18.01 -37.46
N LEU A 435 53.76 17.92 -36.35
CA LEU A 435 54.62 19.01 -35.87
C LEU A 435 55.82 19.27 -36.80
N LEU A 436 56.44 18.21 -37.35
CA LEU A 436 57.58 18.36 -38.27
C LEU A 436 57.15 18.82 -39.68
N LEU A 437 55.98 18.40 -40.17
CA LEU A 437 55.42 18.92 -41.41
C LEU A 437 54.85 20.34 -41.26
N GLY A 438 54.27 20.65 -40.09
CA GLY A 438 53.71 21.97 -39.77
C GLY A 438 54.75 23.07 -39.67
N LEU A 439 55.93 22.80 -39.09
CA LEU A 439 57.03 23.77 -39.02
C LEU A 439 57.64 24.08 -40.40
N GLY A 440 57.69 23.10 -41.30
CA GLY A 440 58.16 23.28 -42.69
C GLY A 440 57.16 24.07 -43.57
N ALA A 441 55.86 23.85 -43.39
CA ALA A 441 54.82 24.54 -44.15
C ALA A 441 54.56 25.99 -43.64
N TRP A 442 54.74 26.25 -42.33
CA TRP A 442 54.48 27.56 -41.72
C TRP A 442 55.43 28.67 -42.18
N GLN A 443 56.68 28.34 -42.54
CA GLN A 443 57.61 29.32 -43.12
C GLN A 443 57.29 29.68 -44.59
N LEU A 444 56.55 28.84 -45.32
CA LEU A 444 56.19 29.09 -46.71
C LEU A 444 54.80 29.74 -46.90
N ALA A 445 53.89 29.59 -45.94
CA ALA A 445 52.52 30.10 -46.01
C ALA A 445 52.34 31.56 -45.53
N ARG A 446 53.40 32.28 -45.17
CA ARG A 446 53.36 33.75 -44.94
C ARG A 446 53.19 34.59 -46.21
N ARG A 447 52.76 33.98 -47.31
CA ARG A 447 52.28 34.67 -48.49
C ARG A 447 50.95 34.08 -48.91
N SER A 448 49.97 34.97 -49.04
CA SER A 448 48.68 34.81 -49.73
C SER A 448 47.59 33.96 -49.06
N GLY A 449 46.47 34.64 -48.79
CA GLY A 449 45.15 34.19 -49.22
C GLY A 449 44.33 33.46 -48.18
N GLY A 450 43.24 34.10 -47.74
CA GLY A 450 42.34 33.62 -46.70
C GLY A 450 41.41 32.48 -47.13
N GLN A 451 40.71 31.94 -46.15
CA GLN A 451 39.57 31.03 -46.35
C GLN A 451 38.54 31.19 -45.23
N ALA A 452 37.29 30.96 -45.62
CA ALA A 452 36.04 31.47 -45.07
C ALA A 452 35.63 30.89 -43.70
N ALA A 453 34.86 31.69 -42.97
CA ALA A 453 34.22 31.33 -41.70
C ALA A 453 33.04 30.37 -41.91
N ALA A 454 32.87 29.42 -40.97
CA ALA A 454 31.73 28.52 -40.89
C ALA A 454 30.49 29.25 -40.33
N PRO A 455 29.25 28.85 -40.70
CA PRO A 455 28.03 29.50 -40.21
C PRO A 455 27.84 29.25 -38.71
N VAL A 456 27.54 30.32 -37.97
CA VAL A 456 27.49 30.37 -36.50
C VAL A 456 26.23 29.67 -35.93
N TYR A 457 25.14 29.58 -36.70
CA TYR A 457 23.89 28.95 -36.27
C TYR A 457 23.42 27.88 -37.25
N ARG A 458 22.88 26.77 -36.72
CA ARG A 458 22.33 25.66 -37.52
C ARG A 458 20.93 25.34 -37.04
N VAL A 459 20.04 25.05 -37.99
CA VAL A 459 18.69 24.57 -37.69
C VAL A 459 18.77 23.16 -37.10
N PRO A 460 18.13 22.88 -35.96
CA PRO A 460 18.10 21.55 -35.37
C PRO A 460 17.52 20.50 -36.31
N ASP A 461 18.10 19.30 -36.35
CA ASP A 461 17.60 18.20 -37.18
C ASP A 461 16.17 17.79 -36.78
N ASN A 462 15.90 17.79 -35.47
CA ASN A 462 14.57 17.58 -34.88
C ASN A 462 14.00 18.89 -34.34
N CYS A 463 13.07 19.51 -35.08
CA CYS A 463 12.47 20.79 -34.72
C CYS A 463 11.32 20.62 -33.71
N THR A 464 11.65 20.21 -32.48
CA THR A 464 10.69 20.24 -31.36
C THR A 464 10.53 21.68 -30.83
N PRO A 465 9.42 22.01 -30.14
CA PRO A 465 9.24 23.35 -29.56
C PRO A 465 10.42 23.78 -28.68
N PHE A 466 10.96 22.88 -27.86
CA PHE A 466 12.13 23.14 -27.02
C PHE A 466 13.39 23.42 -27.85
N ALA A 467 13.70 22.60 -28.86
CA ALA A 467 14.91 22.76 -29.66
C ALA A 467 14.89 24.05 -30.50
N VAL A 468 13.72 24.43 -31.00
CA VAL A 468 13.57 25.70 -31.73
C VAL A 468 13.61 26.89 -30.77
N LEU A 469 12.99 26.80 -29.60
CA LEU A 469 13.03 27.87 -28.60
C LEU A 469 14.47 28.15 -28.13
N ASP A 470 15.24 27.11 -27.83
CA ASP A 470 16.65 27.20 -27.44
C ASP A 470 17.50 27.84 -28.55
N LEU A 471 17.30 27.47 -29.83
CA LEU A 471 17.97 28.14 -30.96
C LEU A 471 17.66 29.65 -31.01
N LEU A 472 16.39 30.02 -30.87
CA LEU A 472 15.95 31.42 -30.95
C LEU A 472 16.45 32.25 -29.76
N GLN A 473 16.48 31.66 -28.56
CA GLN A 473 17.05 32.29 -27.36
C GLN A 473 18.55 32.51 -27.52
N ARG A 474 19.31 31.55 -28.07
CA ARG A 474 20.74 31.76 -28.38
C ARG A 474 20.96 32.90 -29.37
N ILE A 475 20.16 32.96 -30.44
CA ILE A 475 20.22 34.08 -31.41
C ILE A 475 19.88 35.41 -30.74
N HIS A 476 18.95 35.42 -29.79
CA HIS A 476 18.59 36.61 -29.02
C HIS A 476 19.74 37.08 -28.12
N ASP A 477 20.36 36.15 -27.39
CA ASP A 477 21.41 36.42 -26.41
C ASP A 477 22.73 36.84 -27.07
N ASP A 478 23.09 36.20 -28.19
CA ASP A 478 24.33 36.47 -28.93
C ASP A 478 24.31 37.82 -29.68
N GLN A 479 23.13 38.44 -29.82
CA GLN A 479 22.91 39.75 -30.48
C GLN A 479 23.76 39.95 -31.76
N PRO A 480 23.63 39.09 -32.79
CA PRO A 480 24.50 39.16 -33.94
C PRO A 480 24.35 40.51 -34.67
N ASN A 481 25.47 41.09 -35.10
CA ASN A 481 25.53 42.41 -35.75
C ASN A 481 24.65 42.51 -37.02
N ALA A 482 24.31 41.37 -37.64
CA ALA A 482 23.43 41.29 -38.81
C ALA A 482 21.94 41.55 -38.50
N LEU A 483 21.53 41.48 -37.23
CA LEU A 483 20.13 41.57 -36.80
C LEU A 483 19.76 43.04 -36.52
N GLN A 484 18.99 43.65 -37.43
CA GLN A 484 18.45 45.01 -37.28
C GLN A 484 17.54 45.13 -36.04
N SER A 485 17.44 46.32 -35.44
CA SER A 485 16.66 46.54 -34.21
C SER A 485 15.18 46.13 -34.34
N THR A 486 14.58 46.33 -35.52
CA THR A 486 13.21 45.93 -35.82
C THR A 486 13.00 44.42 -35.84
N HIS A 487 14.03 43.65 -36.24
CA HIS A 487 13.98 42.17 -36.22
C HIS A 487 14.19 41.61 -34.80
N ARG A 488 14.82 42.35 -33.88
CA ARG A 488 14.97 41.90 -32.48
C ARG A 488 13.64 41.88 -31.74
N ASP A 489 12.80 42.89 -31.96
CA ASP A 489 11.46 42.93 -31.37
C ASP A 489 10.57 41.82 -31.92
N GLN A 490 10.71 41.50 -33.22
CA GLN A 490 10.04 40.36 -33.84
C GLN A 490 10.51 39.02 -33.26
N LEU A 491 11.82 38.84 -33.05
CA LEU A 491 12.37 37.62 -32.44
C LEU A 491 11.82 37.41 -31.03
N HIS A 492 11.79 38.49 -30.23
CA HIS A 492 11.20 38.46 -28.89
C HIS A 492 9.71 38.10 -28.92
N GLY A 493 8.96 38.62 -29.91
CA GLY A 493 7.57 38.26 -30.13
C GLY A 493 7.39 36.77 -30.43
N THR A 494 8.19 36.23 -31.35
CA THR A 494 8.14 34.81 -31.73
C THR A 494 8.49 33.87 -30.57
N ILE A 495 9.48 34.23 -29.74
CA ILE A 495 9.86 33.46 -28.53
C ILE A 495 8.67 33.38 -27.57
N ARG A 496 8.04 34.52 -27.23
CA ARG A 496 6.90 34.54 -26.30
C ARG A 496 5.68 33.78 -26.84
N GLU A 497 5.42 33.88 -28.14
CA GLU A 497 4.29 33.19 -28.76
C GLU A 497 4.46 31.66 -28.65
N LEU A 498 5.66 31.16 -29.00
CA LEU A 498 6.02 29.75 -28.88
C LEU A 498 5.95 29.25 -27.43
N GLU A 499 6.39 30.07 -26.47
CA GLU A 499 6.28 29.76 -25.04
C GLU A 499 4.82 29.69 -24.57
N GLN A 500 3.98 30.63 -25.02
CA GLN A 500 2.59 30.67 -24.63
C GLN A 500 1.81 29.47 -25.17
N ILE A 501 2.05 29.06 -26.41
CA ILE A 501 1.29 27.97 -27.04
C ILE A 501 1.79 26.59 -26.60
N HIS A 502 3.10 26.40 -26.43
CA HIS A 502 3.65 25.08 -26.13
C HIS A 502 3.93 24.83 -24.65
N PHE A 503 4.02 25.88 -23.81
CA PHE A 503 4.50 25.75 -22.43
C PHE A 503 3.65 26.46 -21.36
N SER A 504 2.49 27.05 -21.72
CA SER A 504 1.57 27.62 -20.71
C SER A 504 0.58 26.58 -20.15
N PRO A 505 0.26 26.62 -18.84
CA PRO A 505 -0.54 25.59 -18.17
C PRO A 505 -2.06 25.62 -18.48
N ASP A 506 -2.56 26.62 -19.22
CA ASP A 506 -4.01 26.92 -19.33
C ASP A 506 -4.59 26.81 -20.77
N THR A 507 -3.96 26.08 -21.69
CA THR A 507 -4.44 25.98 -23.09
C THR A 507 -5.14 24.65 -23.41
N ALA A 508 -6.47 24.70 -23.50
CA ALA A 508 -7.34 23.69 -24.14
C ALA A 508 -7.25 23.69 -25.70
N GLN A 509 -6.19 24.26 -26.27
CA GLN A 509 -5.95 24.31 -27.72
C GLN A 509 -4.52 23.86 -28.04
N ALA A 510 -4.25 22.57 -27.86
CA ALA A 510 -3.10 21.92 -28.47
C ALA A 510 -3.39 21.65 -29.95
N ASN A 511 -3.43 22.70 -30.78
CA ASN A 511 -3.41 22.57 -32.23
C ASN A 511 -2.63 23.74 -32.87
N GLY A 512 -1.31 23.56 -32.92
CA GLY A 512 -0.43 24.05 -33.98
C GLY A 512 0.02 25.51 -33.91
N HIS A 513 1.27 25.73 -33.48
CA HIS A 513 2.10 26.64 -34.26
C HIS A 513 2.45 25.96 -35.58
N GLY A 514 2.36 26.67 -36.70
CA GLY A 514 2.79 26.19 -38.01
C GLY A 514 4.22 25.63 -38.01
N ASP A 515 4.66 25.11 -39.15
CA ASP A 515 5.92 24.37 -39.32
C ASP A 515 7.12 24.98 -38.55
N LEU A 516 7.47 24.40 -37.39
CA LEU A 516 8.57 24.84 -36.52
C LEU A 516 9.91 24.86 -37.25
N ARG A 517 10.08 23.99 -38.25
CA ARG A 517 11.28 23.95 -39.09
C ARG A 517 11.35 25.16 -40.02
N SER A 518 10.20 25.69 -40.47
CA SER A 518 10.16 26.92 -41.26
C SER A 518 10.57 28.14 -40.43
N ILE A 519 10.10 28.23 -39.18
CA ILE A 519 10.45 29.30 -38.23
C ILE A 519 11.95 29.28 -37.94
N ALA A 520 12.51 28.11 -37.62
CA ALA A 520 13.94 27.98 -37.35
C ALA A 520 14.81 28.36 -38.57
N ARG A 521 14.41 27.95 -39.79
CA ARG A 521 15.14 28.33 -41.02
C ARG A 521 15.08 29.83 -41.30
N ASP A 522 13.92 30.45 -41.12
CA ASP A 522 13.75 31.89 -41.36
C ASP A 522 14.67 32.72 -40.44
N TRP A 523 14.73 32.36 -39.15
CA TRP A 523 15.59 33.05 -38.19
C TRP A 523 17.07 32.81 -38.42
N VAL A 524 17.49 31.57 -38.72
CA VAL A 524 18.88 31.29 -39.10
C VAL A 524 19.26 32.05 -40.38
N GLY A 525 18.35 32.14 -41.36
CA GLY A 525 18.58 32.89 -42.60
C GLY A 525 18.69 34.40 -42.42
N LYS A 526 18.09 34.98 -41.38
CA LYS A 526 18.20 36.40 -41.03
C LYS A 526 19.50 36.77 -40.32
N VAL A 527 20.25 35.79 -39.81
CA VAL A 527 21.45 35.99 -38.97
C VAL A 527 22.72 35.34 -39.51
N SER A 528 22.58 34.54 -40.57
CA SER A 528 23.67 34.03 -41.40
C SER A 528 24.06 35.07 -42.44
#